data_AF-A0A7C6R463-F1
#
_entry.id   AF-A0A7C6R463-F1
#
_cell.length_a   1.000
_cell.length_b   1.000
_cell.length_c   1.000
_cell.angle_alpha   90.00
_cell.angle_beta   90.00
_cell.angle_gamma   90.00
#
_symmetry.space_group_name_H-M   'P 1'
#
loop_
_entity.id
_entity.type
_entity.pdbx_description
1 polymer ?
#
loop_
_entity_poly.entity_id
_entity_poly.type
_entity_poly.pdbx_seq_one_letter_code
_entity_poly.pdbx_strand_id
1 'polypeptide(L)'
;MPVIIPIIAAVVAFAIGYLMRKYLAEARIASAEAEARKIIEEAEKVAEAKKREAILEAKEEVLKLRNEMEREHKERRSELQRLERRLMQKEETLDRKIEGIERKEEALNRKEAEIDNTRARLEDLYKRQVSELERISGLTSEEAR
;
A
#
# COMPACT_ATOMS: atom_id res chain seq x y z
N MET A 1 79.20 -21.61 71.49
CA MET A 1 78.23 -20.49 71.58
C MET A 1 78.10 -19.61 70.32
N PRO A 2 79.12 -19.37 69.45
CA PRO A 2 78.97 -18.37 68.37
C PRO A 2 78.07 -18.81 67.19
N VAL A 3 77.65 -20.07 67.12
CA VAL A 3 76.90 -20.64 65.96
C VAL A 3 75.38 -20.62 66.14
N ILE A 4 74.86 -20.45 67.37
CA ILE A 4 73.41 -20.56 67.65
C ILE A 4 72.65 -19.30 67.17
N ILE A 5 73.23 -18.11 67.41
CA ILE A 5 72.65 -16.82 67.01
C ILE A 5 72.42 -16.72 65.50
N PRO A 6 73.39 -17.04 64.61
CA PRO A 6 73.15 -16.96 63.17
C PRO A 6 72.11 -17.98 62.67
N ILE A 7 71.99 -19.14 63.31
CA ILE A 7 70.94 -20.13 62.96
C ILE A 7 69.56 -19.57 63.30
N ILE A 8 69.37 -19.01 64.49
CA ILE A 8 68.09 -18.40 64.89
C ILE A 8 67.74 -17.23 63.96
N ALA A 9 68.72 -16.37 63.64
CA ALA A 9 68.51 -15.27 62.70
C ALA A 9 68.10 -15.77 61.30
N ALA A 10 68.72 -16.85 60.80
CA ALA A 10 68.36 -17.45 59.52
C ALA A 10 66.94 -18.03 59.54
N VAL A 11 66.53 -18.70 60.62
CA VAL A 11 65.18 -19.24 60.77
C VAL A 11 64.14 -18.12 60.81
N VAL A 12 64.40 -17.03 61.54
CA VAL A 12 63.49 -15.87 61.62
C VAL A 12 63.40 -15.15 60.27
N ALA A 13 64.53 -14.93 59.59
CA ALA A 13 64.54 -14.33 58.26
C ALA A 13 63.79 -15.20 57.23
N PHE A 14 63.95 -16.53 57.30
CA PHE A 14 63.22 -17.47 56.45
C PHE A 14 61.71 -17.44 56.74
N ALA A 15 61.31 -17.43 58.01
CA ALA A 15 59.90 -17.33 58.39
C ALA A 15 59.25 -16.04 57.90
N ILE A 16 59.92 -14.89 58.09
CA ILE A 16 59.44 -13.59 57.60
C ILE A 16 59.37 -13.58 56.06
N GLY A 17 60.41 -14.07 55.37
CA GLY A 17 60.44 -14.15 53.92
C GLY A 17 59.32 -15.04 53.36
N TYR A 18 59.03 -16.16 54.02
CA TYR A 18 57.93 -17.06 53.66
C TYR A 18 56.56 -16.38 53.86
N LEU A 19 56.35 -15.71 54.99
CA LEU A 19 55.10 -15.00 55.26
C LEU A 19 54.87 -13.83 54.28
N MET A 20 55.91 -13.04 53.98
CA MET A 20 55.83 -11.99 52.96
C MET A 20 55.49 -12.56 51.58
N ARG A 21 56.15 -13.66 51.19
CA ARG A 21 55.86 -14.33 49.91
C ARG A 21 54.43 -14.83 49.84
N LYS A 22 53.93 -15.45 50.92
CA LYS A 22 52.55 -15.93 51.02
C LYS A 22 51.55 -14.78 50.90
N TYR A 23 51.73 -13.71 51.66
CA TYR A 23 50.86 -12.54 51.62
C TYR A 23 50.83 -11.87 50.23
N LEU A 24 52.00 -11.72 49.59
CA LEU A 24 52.08 -11.11 48.26
C LEU A 24 51.43 -12.01 47.19
N ALA A 25 51.54 -13.34 47.32
CA ALA A 25 50.87 -14.28 46.43
C ALA A 25 49.35 -14.21 46.59
N GLU A 26 48.84 -14.21 47.82
CA GLU A 26 47.41 -14.07 48.13
C GLU A 26 46.85 -12.73 47.63
N ALA A 27 47.58 -11.63 47.85
CA ALA A 27 47.18 -10.31 47.36
C ALA A 27 47.14 -10.23 45.83
N ARG A 28 48.09 -10.88 45.13
CA ARG A 28 48.09 -10.96 43.66
C ARG A 28 46.92 -11.78 43.14
N ILE A 29 46.61 -12.91 43.76
CA ILE A 29 45.45 -13.75 43.40
C ILE A 29 44.16 -12.97 43.62
N ALA A 30 43.98 -12.35 44.78
CA ALA A 30 42.80 -11.55 45.08
C ALA A 30 42.62 -10.37 44.10
N SER A 31 43.71 -9.70 43.71
CA SER A 31 43.67 -8.63 42.71
C SER A 31 43.28 -9.18 41.33
N ALA A 32 43.85 -10.31 40.91
CA ALA A 32 43.50 -10.93 39.63
C ALA A 32 42.04 -11.40 39.58
N GLU A 33 41.52 -11.95 40.69
CA GLU A 33 40.11 -12.33 40.81
C GLU A 33 39.19 -11.10 40.76
N ALA A 34 39.56 -10.00 41.44
CA ALA A 34 38.80 -8.76 41.41
C ALA A 34 38.74 -8.17 40.00
N GLU A 35 39.86 -8.15 39.29
CA GLU A 35 39.92 -7.67 37.90
C GLU A 35 39.10 -8.57 36.97
N ALA A 36 39.21 -9.90 37.12
CA ALA A 36 38.41 -10.84 36.33
C ALA A 36 36.90 -10.64 36.55
N ARG A 37 36.46 -10.42 37.80
CA ARG A 37 35.06 -10.09 38.10
C ARG A 37 34.63 -8.78 37.46
N LYS A 38 35.48 -7.76 37.54
CA LYS A 38 35.22 -6.45 36.93
C LYS A 38 35.05 -6.56 35.41
N ILE A 39 35.91 -7.33 34.74
CA ILE A 39 35.79 -7.58 33.29
C ILE A 39 34.45 -8.23 32.95
N ILE A 40 34.02 -9.22 33.73
CA ILE A 40 32.73 -9.89 33.51
C ILE A 40 31.57 -8.91 33.72
N GLU A 41 31.56 -8.15 34.82
CA GLU A 41 30.50 -7.16 35.08
C GLU A 41 30.43 -6.06 34.01
N GLU A 42 31.58 -5.59 33.52
CA GLU A 42 31.62 -4.62 32.42
C GLU A 42 31.10 -5.23 31.11
N ALA A 43 31.49 -6.48 30.80
CA ALA A 43 31.00 -7.18 29.62
C ALA A 43 29.48 -7.38 29.67
N GLU A 44 28.93 -7.75 30.83
CA GLU A 44 27.48 -7.90 31.04
C GLU A 44 26.74 -6.57 30.85
N LYS A 45 27.24 -5.47 31.44
CA LYS A 45 26.67 -4.13 31.27
C LYS A 45 26.66 -3.68 29.80
N VAL A 46 27.77 -3.90 29.09
CA VAL A 46 27.88 -3.56 27.66
C VAL A 46 26.93 -4.43 26.82
N ALA A 47 26.83 -5.72 27.11
CA ALA A 47 25.92 -6.62 26.42
C ALA A 47 24.45 -6.22 26.64
N GLU A 48 24.08 -5.86 27.86
CA GLU A 48 22.73 -5.39 28.18
C GLU A 48 22.43 -4.05 27.49
N ALA A 49 23.38 -3.11 27.49
CA ALA A 49 23.25 -1.84 26.79
C ALA A 49 23.03 -2.06 25.28
N LYS A 50 23.86 -2.87 24.63
CA LYS A 50 23.72 -3.21 23.20
C LYS A 50 22.39 -3.88 22.89
N LYS A 51 21.92 -4.78 23.76
CA LYS A 51 20.62 -5.43 23.59
C LYS A 51 19.49 -4.40 23.65
N ARG A 52 19.54 -3.46 24.60
CA ARG A 52 18.54 -2.40 24.73
C ARG A 52 18.56 -1.46 23.53
N GLU A 53 19.75 -1.06 23.07
CA GLU A 53 19.95 -0.23 21.87
C GLU A 53 19.37 -0.91 20.63
N ALA A 54 19.72 -2.18 20.36
CA ALA A 54 19.18 -2.92 19.22
C ALA A 54 17.65 -3.05 19.25
N ILE A 55 17.05 -3.22 20.44
CA ILE A 55 15.59 -3.26 20.60
C ILE A 55 14.97 -1.88 20.32
N LEU A 56 15.63 -0.79 20.73
CA LEU A 56 15.17 0.57 20.46
C LEU A 56 15.24 0.90 18.97
N GLU A 57 16.36 0.63 18.32
CA GLU A 57 16.54 0.81 16.87
C GLU A 57 15.48 0.01 16.08
N ALA A 58 15.26 -1.25 16.46
CA ALA A 58 14.22 -2.07 15.82
C ALA A 58 12.81 -1.48 16.00
N LYS A 59 12.50 -0.90 17.17
CA LYS A 59 11.22 -0.21 17.41
C LYS A 59 11.08 1.06 16.59
N GLU A 60 12.15 1.85 16.48
CA GLU A 60 12.17 3.07 15.66
C GLU A 60 11.95 2.74 14.19
N GLU A 61 12.61 1.71 13.66
CA GLU A 61 12.44 1.29 12.27
C GLU A 61 11.03 0.77 12.00
N VAL A 62 10.46 -0.02 12.92
CA VAL A 62 9.06 -0.48 12.81
C VAL A 62 8.07 0.70 12.83
N LEU A 63 8.30 1.70 13.68
CA LEU A 63 7.47 2.90 13.72
C LEU A 63 7.57 3.71 12.43
N LYS A 64 8.79 3.87 11.91
CA LYS A 64 9.04 4.55 10.63
C LYS A 64 8.34 3.84 9.48
N LEU A 65 8.51 2.53 9.37
CA LEU A 65 7.85 1.71 8.35
C LEU A 65 6.33 1.80 8.44
N ARG A 66 5.77 1.75 9.66
CA ARG A 66 4.32 1.94 9.87
C ARG A 66 3.83 3.30 9.38
N ASN A 67 4.54 4.37 9.71
CA ASN A 67 4.19 5.72 9.27
C ASN A 67 4.26 5.88 7.75
N GLU A 68 5.28 5.30 7.11
CA GLU A 68 5.42 5.29 5.65
C GLU A 68 4.27 4.52 4.99
N MET A 69 3.94 3.33 5.50
CA MET A 69 2.81 2.53 5.03
C MET A 69 1.47 3.26 5.19
N GLU A 70 1.22 3.89 6.35
CA GLU A 70 -0.01 4.65 6.59
C GLU A 70 -0.15 5.83 5.61
N ARG A 71 0.98 6.51 5.31
CA ARG A 71 1.01 7.59 4.34
C ARG A 71 0.70 7.08 2.93
N GLU A 72 1.36 6.01 2.49
CA GLU A 72 1.12 5.41 1.18
C GLU A 72 -0.35 4.95 1.05
N HIS A 73 -0.88 4.28 2.08
CA HIS A 73 -2.27 3.85 2.11
C HIS A 73 -3.25 5.03 2.01
N LYS A 74 -2.96 6.14 2.69
CA LYS A 74 -3.78 7.35 2.62
C LYS A 74 -3.73 8.00 1.23
N GLU A 75 -2.55 8.09 0.64
CA GLU A 75 -2.35 8.63 -0.72
C GLU A 75 -3.10 7.77 -1.75
N ARG A 76 -2.92 6.45 -1.71
CA ARG A 76 -3.61 5.49 -2.58
C ARG A 76 -5.12 5.51 -2.41
N ARG A 77 -5.61 5.61 -1.16
CA ARG A 77 -7.05 5.76 -0.88
C ARG A 77 -7.60 7.07 -1.46
N SER A 78 -6.86 8.18 -1.37
CA SER A 78 -7.27 9.45 -1.95
C SER A 78 -7.34 9.39 -3.48
N GLU A 79 -6.36 8.73 -4.11
CA GLU A 79 -6.34 8.53 -5.55
C GLU A 79 -7.52 7.67 -6.02
N LEU A 80 -7.78 6.54 -5.36
CA LEU A 80 -8.93 5.68 -5.64
C LEU A 80 -10.25 6.46 -5.57
N GLN A 81 -10.46 7.24 -4.51
CA GLN A 81 -11.66 8.07 -4.37
C GLN A 81 -11.79 9.13 -5.47
N ARG A 82 -10.68 9.68 -5.98
CA ARG A 82 -10.72 10.61 -7.12
C ARG A 82 -11.11 9.90 -8.41
N LEU A 83 -10.57 8.69 -8.64
CA LEU A 83 -10.91 7.87 -9.80
C LEU A 83 -12.38 7.44 -9.75
N GLU A 84 -12.87 6.98 -8.60
CA GLU A 84 -14.29 6.62 -8.38
C GLU A 84 -15.23 7.79 -8.72
N ARG A 85 -14.96 8.99 -8.18
CA ARG A 85 -15.75 10.19 -8.51
C ARG A 85 -15.75 10.50 -10.00
N ARG A 86 -14.60 10.36 -10.67
CA ARG A 86 -14.48 10.60 -12.11
C ARG A 86 -15.24 9.54 -12.92
N LEU A 87 -15.24 8.29 -12.48
CA LEU A 87 -16.01 7.22 -13.12
C LEU A 87 -17.51 7.46 -12.97
N MET A 88 -17.97 7.80 -11.77
CA MET A 88 -19.38 8.11 -11.51
C MET A 88 -19.89 9.28 -12.37
N GLN A 89 -19.09 10.36 -12.51
CA GLN A 89 -19.43 11.47 -13.41
C GLN A 89 -19.50 11.05 -14.89
N LYS A 90 -18.64 10.13 -15.31
CA LYS A 90 -18.67 9.59 -16.68
C LYS A 90 -19.91 8.72 -16.90
N GLU A 91 -20.25 7.89 -15.92
CA GLU A 91 -21.46 7.04 -15.94
C GLU A 91 -22.72 7.90 -16.06
N GLU A 92 -22.88 8.92 -15.20
CA GLU A 92 -24.00 9.86 -15.28
C GLU A 92 -24.06 10.60 -16.63
N THR A 93 -22.90 10.95 -17.20
CA THR A 93 -22.83 11.57 -18.53
C THR A 93 -23.24 10.61 -19.64
N LEU A 94 -22.88 9.33 -19.52
CA LEU A 94 -23.27 8.29 -20.47
C LEU A 94 -24.77 8.01 -20.40
N ASP A 95 -25.34 7.90 -19.20
CA ASP A 95 -26.77 7.69 -19.00
C ASP A 95 -27.59 8.81 -19.65
N ARG A 96 -27.20 10.07 -19.42
CA ARG A 96 -27.85 11.22 -20.08
C ARG A 96 -27.73 11.17 -21.60
N LYS A 97 -26.61 10.67 -22.13
CA LYS A 97 -26.43 10.51 -23.59
C LYS A 97 -27.33 9.40 -24.13
N ILE A 98 -27.46 8.29 -23.40
CA ILE A 98 -28.35 7.16 -23.74
C ILE A 98 -29.80 7.65 -23.78
N GLU A 99 -30.29 8.29 -22.72
CA GLU A 99 -31.64 8.88 -22.70
C GLU A 99 -31.86 9.85 -23.87
N GLY A 100 -30.84 10.65 -24.19
CA GLY A 100 -30.88 11.59 -25.30
C GLY A 100 -30.94 10.91 -26.68
N ILE A 101 -30.31 9.74 -26.82
CA ILE A 101 -30.39 8.91 -28.04
C ILE A 101 -31.76 8.25 -28.14
N GLU A 102 -32.24 7.63 -27.06
CA GLU A 102 -33.56 6.97 -27.02
C GLU A 102 -34.69 7.93 -27.42
N ARG A 103 -34.69 9.15 -26.88
CA ARG A 103 -35.69 10.18 -27.27
C ARG A 103 -35.61 10.55 -28.75
N LYS A 104 -34.41 10.60 -29.32
CA LYS A 104 -34.23 10.89 -30.75
C LYS A 104 -34.70 9.72 -31.61
N GLU A 105 -34.43 8.50 -31.19
CA GLU A 105 -34.89 7.28 -31.86
C GLU A 105 -36.41 7.21 -31.87
N GLU A 106 -37.07 7.45 -30.73
CA GLU A 106 -38.54 7.55 -30.67
C GLU A 106 -39.09 8.64 -31.60
N ALA A 107 -38.46 9.82 -31.63
CA ALA A 107 -38.90 10.91 -32.50
C ALA A 107 -38.72 10.58 -33.99
N LEU A 108 -37.64 9.88 -34.35
CA LEU A 108 -37.41 9.39 -35.71
C LEU A 108 -38.44 8.35 -36.11
N ASN A 109 -38.69 7.34 -35.25
CA ASN A 109 -39.69 6.31 -35.50
C ASN A 109 -41.10 6.89 -35.72
N ARG A 110 -41.48 7.93 -34.95
CA ARG A 110 -42.75 8.64 -35.16
C ARG A 110 -42.81 9.34 -36.52
N LYS A 111 -41.73 10.01 -36.92
CA LYS A 111 -41.65 10.67 -38.23
C LYS A 111 -41.68 9.67 -39.38
N GLU A 112 -41.01 8.54 -39.26
CA GLU A 112 -41.06 7.47 -40.26
C GLU A 112 -42.49 6.95 -40.43
N ALA A 113 -43.20 6.69 -39.34
CA ALA A 113 -44.60 6.27 -39.37
C ALA A 113 -45.53 7.32 -40.03
N GLU A 114 -45.32 8.61 -39.76
CA GLU A 114 -46.06 9.71 -40.41
C GLU A 114 -45.79 9.79 -41.91
N ILE A 115 -44.53 9.63 -42.32
CA ILE A 115 -44.12 9.60 -43.73
C ILE A 115 -44.79 8.43 -44.45
N ASP A 116 -44.76 7.24 -43.86
CA ASP A 116 -45.37 6.05 -44.45
C ASP A 116 -46.90 6.18 -44.57
N ASN A 117 -47.56 6.76 -43.56
CA ASN A 117 -49.00 7.06 -43.65
C ASN A 117 -49.31 8.06 -44.77
N THR A 118 -48.49 9.11 -44.89
CA THR A 118 -48.66 10.14 -45.94
C THR A 118 -48.43 9.56 -47.33
N ARG A 119 -47.41 8.70 -47.49
CA ARG A 119 -47.15 7.97 -48.75
C ARG A 119 -48.32 7.08 -49.13
N ALA A 120 -48.87 6.32 -48.19
CA ALA A 120 -50.03 5.47 -48.44
C ALA A 120 -51.26 6.30 -48.88
N ARG A 121 -51.51 7.45 -48.26
CA ARG A 121 -52.59 8.38 -48.67
C ARG A 121 -52.37 8.97 -50.05
N LEU A 122 -51.13 9.38 -50.36
CA LEU A 122 -50.77 9.90 -51.68
C LEU A 122 -50.98 8.84 -52.76
N GLU A 123 -50.60 7.60 -52.48
CA GLU A 123 -50.79 6.48 -53.42
C GLU A 123 -52.28 6.17 -53.65
N ASP A 124 -53.10 6.20 -52.59
CA ASP A 124 -54.56 6.05 -52.70
C ASP A 124 -55.20 7.21 -53.49
N LEU A 125 -54.84 8.46 -53.19
CA LEU A 125 -55.31 9.63 -53.92
C LEU A 125 -54.91 9.59 -55.40
N TYR A 126 -53.68 9.17 -55.69
CA TYR A 126 -53.20 9.00 -57.06
C TYR A 126 -54.02 7.95 -57.81
N LYS A 127 -54.26 6.78 -57.21
CA LYS A 127 -55.12 5.72 -57.78
C LYS A 127 -56.54 6.23 -58.06
N ARG A 128 -57.13 6.99 -57.14
CA ARG A 128 -58.45 7.61 -57.33
C ARG A 128 -58.46 8.62 -58.47
N GLN A 129 -57.45 9.49 -58.56
CA GLN A 129 -57.34 10.47 -59.65
C GLN A 129 -57.19 9.79 -61.01
N VAL A 130 -56.36 8.75 -61.12
CA VAL A 130 -56.21 7.96 -62.34
C VAL A 130 -57.56 7.34 -62.74
N SER A 131 -58.26 6.69 -61.81
CA SER A 131 -59.58 6.09 -62.08
C SER A 131 -60.65 7.12 -62.48
N GLU A 132 -60.66 8.30 -61.86
CA GLU A 132 -61.55 9.40 -62.26
C GLU A 132 -61.21 9.94 -63.65
N LEU A 133 -59.93 10.09 -63.99
CA LEU A 133 -59.49 10.51 -65.32
C LEU A 133 -59.91 9.49 -66.39
N GLU A 134 -59.70 8.20 -66.16
CA GLU A 134 -60.15 7.11 -67.05
C GLU A 134 -61.68 7.14 -67.26
N ARG A 135 -62.44 7.42 -66.18
CA ARG A 135 -63.89 7.56 -66.25
C ARG A 135 -64.34 8.75 -67.10
N ILE A 136 -63.62 9.87 -67.02
CA ILE A 136 -63.95 11.11 -67.76
C ILE A 136 -63.48 11.01 -69.22
N SER A 137 -62.32 10.40 -69.49
CA SER A 137 -61.79 10.22 -70.85
C SER A 137 -62.53 9.14 -71.65
N GLY A 138 -63.24 8.23 -70.97
CA GLY A 138 -63.92 7.10 -71.61
C GLY A 138 -62.96 6.08 -72.22
N LEU A 139 -61.68 6.17 -71.88
CA LEU A 139 -60.58 5.32 -72.35
C LEU A 139 -59.74 4.94 -71.13
N THR A 140 -59.44 3.65 -70.99
CA THR A 140 -58.50 3.14 -69.98
C THR A 140 -57.07 3.61 -70.30
N SER A 141 -56.18 3.65 -69.30
CA SER A 141 -54.78 4.06 -69.50
C SER A 141 -54.04 3.22 -70.56
N GLU A 142 -54.51 2.00 -70.85
CA GLU A 142 -54.02 1.13 -71.92
C GLU A 142 -54.59 1.47 -73.31
N GLU A 143 -55.79 2.06 -73.39
CA GLU A 143 -56.43 2.47 -74.65
C GLU A 143 -55.98 3.88 -75.11
N ALA A 144 -55.44 4.69 -74.20
CA ALA A 144 -54.96 6.05 -74.47
C ALA A 144 -53.45 6.12 -74.85
N ARG A 145 -52.74 4.99 -74.84
CA ARG A 145 -51.31 4.89 -75.14
C ARG A 145 -51.07 4.39 -76.57
#